data_AF-A0A7X5WVJ4-F1
#
_entry.id   AF-A0A7X5WVJ4-F1
#
_cell.length_a   1.000
_cell.length_b   1.000
_cell.length_c   1.000
_cell.angle_alpha   90.00
_cell.angle_beta   90.00
_cell.angle_gamma   90.00
#
_symmetry.space_group_name_H-M   'P 1'
#
loop_
_entity.id
_entity.type
_entity.pdbx_description
1 polymer ?
#
loop_
_entity_poly.entity_id
_entity_poly.type
_entity_poly.pdbx_seq_one_letter_code
_entity_poly.pdbx_strand_id
1 'polypeptide(L)' 'DVLWVGTDDGRVHITRDGGGTWTDITPDGMPEFGTVDAIDVSPHQAGVAYVAVHRYRLDDWAPYIF' A
#
# COMPACT_ATOMS: atom_id res chain seq x y z
N ASP A 1 3.58 16.27 -8.47
CA ASP A 1 3.00 15.75 -7.22
C ASP A 1 3.35 14.29 -7.03
N VAL A 2 3.48 13.85 -5.77
CA VAL A 2 3.71 12.44 -5.41
C VAL A 2 2.39 11.87 -4.91
N LEU A 3 1.93 10.78 -5.52
CA LEU A 3 0.72 10.07 -5.10
C LEU A 3 1.07 8.62 -4.75
N TRP A 4 0.40 8.10 -3.73
CA TRP A 4 0.47 6.71 -3.28
C TRP A 4 -0.90 6.09 -3.45
N VAL A 5 -0.96 4.87 -3.98
CA VAL A 5 -2.22 4.15 -4.20
C VAL A 5 -2.05 2.71 -3.76
N GLY A 6 -3.04 2.24 -3.00
CA GLY A 6 -3.23 0.85 -2.67
C GLY A 6 -4.40 0.26 -3.45
N THR A 7 -4.35 -1.05 -3.70
CA THR A 7 -5.39 -1.78 -4.42
C THR A 7 -6.06 -2.84 -3.54
N ASP A 8 -7.14 -3.43 -4.02
CA ASP A 8 -7.84 -4.53 -3.35
C ASP A 8 -7.12 -5.88 -3.49
N ASP A 9 -6.25 -6.01 -4.49
CA ASP A 9 -5.46 -7.21 -4.80
C ASP A 9 -4.09 -7.28 -4.11
N GLY A 10 -3.77 -6.32 -3.24
CA GLY A 10 -2.54 -6.31 -2.44
C GLY A 10 -1.35 -5.68 -3.16
N ARG A 11 -1.57 -4.65 -3.95
CA ARG A 11 -0.51 -3.87 -4.59
C ARG A 11 -0.43 -2.46 -4.02
N VAL A 12 0.79 -1.93 -3.99
CA VAL A 12 1.06 -0.53 -3.66
C VAL A 12 1.86 0.10 -4.81
N HIS A 13 1.35 1.21 -5.32
CA HIS A 13 1.99 1.94 -6.41
C HIS A 13 2.28 3.38 -6.00
N ILE A 14 3.35 3.93 -6.58
CA ILE A 14 3.71 5.35 -6.45
C ILE A 14 3.88 5.99 -7.81
N THR A 15 3.42 7.23 -7.91
CA THR A 15 3.77 8.16 -9.00
C THR A 15 4.48 9.38 -8.41
N ARG A 16 5.47 9.91 -9.14
CA ARG A 16 6.18 11.16 -8.79
C ARG A 16 5.93 12.29 -9.78
N ASP A 17 5.08 12.04 -10.77
CA ASP A 17 4.76 12.95 -11.88
C ASP A 17 3.25 13.22 -11.98
N GLY A 18 2.51 13.08 -10.86
CA GLY A 18 1.09 13.39 -10.80
C GLY A 18 0.19 12.40 -11.55
N GLY A 19 0.65 11.16 -11.73
CA GLY A 19 -0.13 10.07 -12.36
C GLY A 19 0.26 9.76 -13.81
N GLY A 20 1.35 10.34 -14.33
CA GLY A 20 1.86 10.03 -15.67
C GLY A 20 2.51 8.65 -15.74
N THR A 21 3.38 8.33 -14.77
CA THR A 21 4.04 7.03 -14.64
C THR A 21 3.87 6.47 -13.24
N TRP A 22 3.66 5.15 -13.16
CA TRP A 22 3.41 4.42 -11.92
C TRP A 22 4.47 3.33 -11.74
N THR A 23 5.02 3.25 -10.53
CA THR A 23 5.97 2.22 -10.11
C THR A 23 5.33 1.36 -9.04
N ASP A 24 5.32 0.04 -9.24
CA ASP A 24 4.94 -0.92 -8.21
C ASP A 24 6.04 -1.00 -7.15
N ILE A 25 5.67 -0.76 -5.90
CA ILE A 25 6.53 -0.76 -4.71
C ILE A 25 5.98 -1.68 -3.63
N THR A 26 5.16 -2.66 -4.01
CA THR A 26 4.57 -3.64 -3.10
C THR A 26 5.67 -4.32 -2.28
N PRO A 27 5.61 -4.25 -0.94
CA PRO A 27 6.66 -4.81 -0.09
C PRO A 27 6.63 -6.33 -0.11
N ASP A 28 7.80 -6.94 0.12
CA ASP A 28 7.91 -8.38 0.28
C ASP A 28 7.05 -8.86 1.45
N GLY A 29 6.35 -9.98 1.25
CA GLY A 29 5.44 -10.54 2.26
C GLY A 29 4.05 -9.90 2.31
N MET A 30 3.76 -8.92 1.44
CA MET A 30 2.40 -8.44 1.22
C MET A 30 1.48 -9.63 0.86
N PRO A 31 0.38 -9.85 1.60
CA PRO A 31 -0.43 -11.02 1.37
C PRO A 31 -1.28 -10.82 0.10
N GLU A 32 -1.30 -11.83 -0.77
CA GLU A 32 -2.06 -11.81 -2.03
C GLU A 32 -3.55 -11.52 -1.77
N PHE A 33 -4.20 -10.71 -2.60
CA PHE A 33 -5.61 -10.32 -2.39
C PHE A 33 -5.89 -9.62 -1.03
N GLY A 34 -4.84 -9.07 -0.40
CA GLY A 34 -4.98 -8.17 0.74
C GLY A 34 -5.48 -6.82 0.28
N THR A 35 -6.61 -6.36 0.81
CA THR A 35 -7.09 -5.01 0.49
C THR A 35 -6.27 -3.99 1.27
N VAL A 36 -5.59 -3.09 0.55
CA VAL A 36 -4.95 -1.93 1.15
C VAL A 36 -6.04 -0.95 1.60
N ASP A 37 -6.19 -0.81 2.92
CA ASP A 37 -7.25 -0.02 3.54
C ASP A 37 -6.81 1.43 3.78
N ALA A 38 -5.56 1.60 4.24
CA ALA A 38 -5.00 2.92 4.52
C ALA A 38 -3.50 2.98 4.17
N ILE A 39 -3.08 4.16 3.71
CA ILE A 39 -1.67 4.54 3.52
C ILE A 39 -1.47 5.85 4.26
N ASP A 40 -0.55 5.87 5.23
CA ASP A 40 -0.15 7.07 5.97
C ASP A 40 1.29 7.44 5.64
N VAL A 41 1.50 8.62 5.05
CA VAL A 41 2.83 9.07 4.64
C VAL A 41 3.52 9.72 5.83
N SER A 42 4.75 9.29 6.12
CA SER A 42 5.51 9.80 7.25
C SER A 42 5.74 11.31 7.14
N PRO A 43 5.30 12.12 8.13
CA PRO A 43 5.63 13.54 8.16
C PRO A 43 7.08 13.79 8.59
N HIS A 44 7.79 12.74 9.04
CA HIS A 44 9.13 12.84 9.62
C HIS A 44 10.24 12.40 8.68
N GLN A 45 9.95 11.51 7.72
CA GLN A 45 10.94 10.97 6.79
C GLN A 45 10.36 10.84 5.39
N ALA A 46 10.90 11.62 4.45
CA ALA A 46 10.51 11.54 3.06
C ALA A 46 10.76 10.14 2.49
N GLY A 47 9.78 9.64 1.74
CA GLY A 47 9.84 8.31 1.11
C GLY A 47 9.42 7.16 2.03
N VAL A 48 8.96 7.43 3.25
CA VAL A 48 8.38 6.42 4.14
C VAL A 48 6.87 6.58 4.19
N ALA A 49 6.17 5.47 4.11
CA ALA A 49 4.73 5.38 4.37
C ALA A 49 4.44 4.09 5.13
N TYR A 50 3.35 4.10 5.88
CA TYR A 50 2.81 2.94 6.59
C TYR A 50 1.55 2.46 5.88
N VAL A 51 1.41 1.15 5.71
CA VAL A 51 0.30 0.56 4.95
C VAL A 51 -0.45 -0.45 5.81
N ALA A 52 -1.74 -0.19 6.05
CA ALA A 52 -2.64 -1.12 6.73
C ALA A 52 -3.40 -1.96 5.71
N VAL A 53 -3.41 -3.28 5.92
CA VAL A 53 -4.00 -4.24 4.98
C VAL A 53 -4.88 -5.23 5.73
N HIS A 54 -6.02 -5.59 5.14
CA HIS A 54 -6.92 -6.59 5.70
C HIS A 54 -7.26 -7.69 4.69
N ARG A 55 -7.48 -8.91 5.20
CA ARG A 55 -7.89 -10.09 4.42
C ARG A 55 -9.14 -10.79 4.97
N TYR A 56 -9.97 -10.08 5.72
CA TYR A 56 -11.14 -10.65 6.38
C TYR A 56 -12.13 -11.33 5.40
N ARG A 57 -12.17 -10.91 4.13
CA ARG A 57 -13.02 -11.52 3.09
C ARG A 57 -12.56 -12.93 2.67
N LEU A 58 -11.36 -13.32 3.07
CA LEU A 58 -10.74 -14.62 2.83
C LEU A 58 -10.62 -15.45 4.12
N ASP A 59 -11.44 -15.12 5.14
CA ASP A 59 -11.41 -15.72 6.48
C ASP A 59 -10.06 -15.60 7.20
N ASP A 60 -9.31 -14.56 6.84
CA ASP A 60 -8.02 -14.23 7.39
C ASP A 60 -8.12 -12.93 8.21
N TRP A 61 -8.11 -13.10 9.52
CA TRP A 61 -8.33 -12.05 10.52
C TRP A 61 -7.02 -11.48 11.07
N ALA A 62 -5.88 -11.91 10.55
CA ALA A 62 -4.59 -11.36 10.97
C ALA A 62 -4.49 -9.88 10.58
N PRO A 63 -3.93 -9.03 11.46
CA PRO A 63 -3.58 -7.66 11.08
C PRO A 63 -2.29 -7.67 10.25
N TYR A 64 -2.27 -6.87 9.18
CA TYR A 64 -1.09 -6.68 8.35
C TYR A 64 -0.72 -5.19 8.35
N ILE A 65 0.53 -4.90 8.70
CA ILE A 65 1.11 -3.56 8.70
C ILE A 65 2.48 -3.63 8.01
N PHE A 66 2.72 -2.68 7.10
CA PHE A 66 3.98 -2.52 6.37
C PHE A 66 4.50 -1.10 6.52
#